data_AF-G8XP82-F1
#
_entry.id   AF-G8XP82-F1
#
_cell.length_a   1.000
_cell.length_b   1.000
_cell.length_c   1.000
_cell.angle_alpha   90.00
_cell.angle_beta   90.00
_cell.angle_gamma   90.00
#
_symmetry.space_group_name_H-M   'P 1'
#
loop_
_entity.id
_entity.type
_entity.pdbx_description
1 polymer ?
#
loop_
_entity_poly.entity_id
_entity_poly.type
_entity_poly.pdbx_seq_one_letter_code
_entity_poly.pdbx_strand_id
1 'polypeptide(L)'
;MQLTNEWISGFVDGEGCFNIQKIKRTKKITAAYPLRGKESRVLFPLQQPLVIEDEKPFQEKEEVLKSSIRNTKRRDKSSLHSEKITAGVPSCVSQGIQGEKTILRHRFTVSQDKRSGGVLYGLKRKFKCGTVHKAGGNMMAFQVSKSLHLEKIIIPFFQKYTLKTTKGESFRLFVESMEKYNKVQTRSRDSISNVTLLSEEEVLKSSILKEKEKSSCFSDNWLCGFIDATGCFSVSLVKDYPRPQLLIGLQSKEKEMLVELQKFLKCGTLRTRKDGASILQVASSRDLERYIFPKLQRKGGAVLLQTSKRISYQKFRKIVRLIIEKKHHTIEGLEKIKKYKTTLNKENNRLSITKTEKGDAYNDI
;
A
#
# COMPACT_ATOMS: atom_id res chain seq x y z
N MET A 1 12.18 -11.24 12.51
CA MET A 1 11.32 -10.15 13.00
C MET A 1 9.89 -10.65 13.10
N GLN A 2 9.30 -10.58 14.30
CA GLN A 2 7.92 -11.01 14.58
C GLN A 2 7.07 -9.77 14.86
N LEU A 3 6.04 -9.55 14.03
CA LEU A 3 5.14 -8.41 14.16
C LEU A 3 3.92 -8.79 15.00
N THR A 4 3.65 -8.02 16.05
CA THR A 4 2.42 -8.14 16.84
C THR A 4 1.25 -7.57 16.06
N ASN A 5 0.03 -8.01 16.38
CA ASN A 5 -1.15 -7.61 15.62
C ASN A 5 -1.48 -6.12 15.84
N GLU A 6 -1.30 -5.64 17.06
CA GLU A 6 -1.51 -4.25 17.42
C GLU A 6 -0.48 -3.33 16.76
N TRP A 7 0.78 -3.76 16.67
CA TRP A 7 1.81 -3.02 15.93
C TRP A 7 1.43 -2.90 14.45
N ILE A 8 0.92 -3.96 13.83
CA ILE A 8 0.48 -3.91 12.43
C ILE A 8 -0.69 -2.94 12.26
N SER A 9 -1.68 -2.97 13.16
CA SER A 9 -2.80 -2.02 13.14
C SER A 9 -2.29 -0.56 13.22
N GLY A 10 -1.41 -0.25 14.18
CA GLY A 10 -0.84 1.10 14.32
C GLY A 10 0.04 1.51 13.12
N PHE A 11 0.83 0.60 12.58
CA PHE A 11 1.66 0.89 11.41
C PHE A 11 0.80 1.13 10.16
N VAL A 12 -0.29 0.36 10.00
CA VAL A 12 -1.24 0.54 8.90
C VAL A 12 -2.00 1.85 9.06
N ASP A 13 -2.44 2.22 10.26
CA ASP A 13 -3.05 3.52 10.55
C ASP A 13 -2.22 4.69 9.99
N GLY A 14 -0.88 4.59 10.00
CA GLY A 14 0.01 5.58 9.39
C GLY A 14 0.30 5.36 7.90
N GLU A 15 0.74 4.18 7.46
CA GLU A 15 1.29 3.94 6.11
C GLU A 15 0.38 3.14 5.15
N GLY A 16 -0.67 2.49 5.67
CA GLY A 16 -1.56 1.66 4.87
C GLY A 16 -2.45 2.42 3.90
N CYS A 17 -2.88 1.76 2.83
CA CYS A 17 -3.77 2.29 1.82
C CYS A 17 -4.78 1.22 1.39
N PHE A 18 -6.07 1.54 1.51
CA PHE A 18 -7.18 0.73 1.01
C PHE A 18 -7.73 1.41 -0.26
N ASN A 19 -7.41 0.86 -1.43
CA ASN A 19 -7.70 1.46 -2.72
C ASN A 19 -8.81 0.70 -3.46
N ILE A 20 -9.76 1.43 -4.01
CA ILE A 20 -10.83 0.94 -4.88
C ILE A 20 -10.67 1.62 -6.25
N GLN A 21 -10.31 0.86 -7.27
CA GLN A 21 -10.13 1.39 -8.64
C GLN A 21 -11.26 0.93 -9.55
N LYS A 22 -11.91 1.89 -10.23
CA LYS A 22 -12.87 1.62 -11.32
C LYS A 22 -12.10 1.46 -12.63
N ILE A 23 -12.28 0.33 -13.29
CA ILE A 23 -11.66 0.04 -14.59
C ILE A 23 -12.76 -0.17 -15.61
N LYS A 24 -12.77 0.66 -16.65
CA LYS A 24 -13.65 0.46 -17.80
C LYS A 24 -13.01 -0.55 -18.73
N ARG A 25 -13.73 -1.64 -19.04
CA ARG A 25 -13.38 -2.53 -20.15
C ARG A 25 -14.42 -2.37 -21.24
N THR A 26 -13.99 -1.87 -22.40
CA THR A 26 -14.74 -1.96 -23.65
C THR A 26 -14.60 -3.36 -24.20
N LYS A 27 -15.73 -4.06 -24.39
CA LYS A 27 -15.77 -5.27 -25.22
C LYS A 27 -16.15 -4.85 -26.64
N LYS A 28 -15.29 -5.09 -27.63
CA LYS A 28 -15.74 -5.18 -29.02
C LYS A 28 -16.41 -6.54 -29.19
N ILE A 29 -17.73 -6.55 -29.35
CA ILE A 29 -18.45 -7.74 -29.78
C ILE A 29 -18.42 -7.72 -31.31
N THR A 30 -17.54 -8.52 -31.92
CA THR A 30 -17.65 -8.84 -33.36
C THR A 30 -18.62 -10.01 -33.50
N ALA A 31 -19.86 -9.72 -33.89
CA ALA A 31 -20.78 -10.75 -34.34
C ALA A 31 -20.39 -11.17 -35.76
N ALA A 32 -19.62 -12.26 -35.88
CA ALA A 32 -19.44 -12.92 -37.16
C ALA A 32 -20.64 -13.86 -37.37
N TYR A 33 -21.62 -13.43 -38.15
CA TYR A 33 -22.64 -14.35 -38.67
C TYR A 33 -22.06 -15.02 -39.92
N PRO A 34 -21.94 -16.36 -39.98
CA PRO A 34 -21.64 -17.02 -41.24
C PRO A 34 -22.85 -16.84 -42.17
N LEU A 35 -22.63 -16.18 -43.31
CA LEU A 35 -23.60 -16.14 -44.40
C LEU A 35 -23.70 -17.56 -44.99
N ARG A 36 -24.65 -18.35 -44.52
CA ARG A 36 -25.01 -19.61 -45.17
C ARG A 36 -25.86 -19.27 -46.40
N GLY A 37 -25.22 -19.15 -47.55
CA GLY A 37 -25.90 -19.10 -48.84
C GLY A 37 -26.75 -20.36 -48.99
N LYS A 38 -28.07 -20.19 -49.09
CA LYS A 38 -28.96 -21.23 -49.59
C LYS A 38 -28.84 -21.22 -51.10
N GLU A 39 -28.07 -22.14 -51.66
CA GLU A 39 -28.41 -22.70 -52.97
C GLU A 39 -29.11 -24.04 -52.74
N SER A 40 -30.37 -24.07 -53.13
CA SER A 40 -31.20 -25.25 -53.15
C SER A 40 -30.82 -26.08 -54.38
N ARG A 41 -30.18 -27.24 -54.19
CA ARG A 41 -30.31 -28.36 -55.12
C ARG A 41 -30.45 -29.66 -54.32
N VAL A 42 -31.61 -30.26 -54.48
CA VAL A 42 -31.95 -31.61 -54.07
C VAL A 42 -31.10 -32.58 -54.89
N LEU A 43 -30.44 -33.53 -54.22
CA LEU A 43 -30.13 -34.88 -54.70
C LEU A 43 -29.49 -35.65 -53.52
N PHE A 44 -30.22 -36.64 -52.99
CA PHE A 44 -29.62 -37.72 -52.19
C PHE A 44 -28.85 -38.64 -53.14
N PRO A 45 -27.68 -39.18 -52.75
CA PRO A 45 -27.71 -40.57 -52.29
C PRO A 45 -26.64 -40.98 -51.23
N LEU A 46 -27.05 -41.97 -50.43
CA LEU A 46 -26.36 -43.21 -49.98
C LEU A 46 -24.87 -43.22 -49.55
N GLN A 47 -24.69 -43.70 -48.30
CA GLN A 47 -23.72 -44.70 -47.79
C GLN A 47 -22.20 -44.59 -48.03
N GLN A 48 -21.48 -44.40 -46.89
CA GLN A 48 -20.23 -45.08 -46.40
C GLN A 48 -18.94 -45.07 -47.27
N PRO A 49 -17.76 -45.51 -46.75
CA PRO A 49 -16.99 -45.07 -45.57
C PRO A 49 -15.47 -44.85 -45.85
N LEU A 50 -14.73 -44.32 -44.86
CA LEU A 50 -13.25 -44.37 -44.64
C LEU A 50 -12.36 -43.70 -45.72
N VAL A 51 -11.33 -42.92 -45.37
CA VAL A 51 -9.94 -43.38 -45.21
C VAL A 51 -9.11 -42.32 -44.46
N ILE A 52 -8.20 -42.84 -43.64
CA ILE A 52 -7.13 -42.19 -42.85
C ILE A 52 -6.00 -41.77 -43.79
N GLU A 53 -5.34 -40.62 -43.58
CA GLU A 53 -3.88 -40.57 -43.62
C GLU A 53 -3.31 -39.30 -42.96
N ASP A 54 -2.13 -39.54 -42.39
CA ASP A 54 -1.44 -38.85 -41.31
C ASP A 54 -0.42 -37.79 -41.81
N GLU A 55 0.17 -37.11 -40.82
CA GLU A 55 1.53 -36.51 -40.82
C GLU A 55 1.75 -35.17 -41.53
N LYS A 56 2.68 -34.29 -41.14
CA LYS A 56 3.28 -33.80 -39.87
C LYS A 56 4.18 -32.59 -40.30
N PRO A 57 4.92 -31.90 -39.40
CA PRO A 57 5.17 -30.45 -39.47
C PRO A 57 6.62 -30.06 -39.85
N PHE A 58 6.87 -28.77 -40.13
CA PHE A 58 8.19 -28.12 -40.06
C PHE A 58 7.98 -26.58 -40.02
N GLN A 59 8.44 -25.80 -39.01
CA GLN A 59 9.78 -25.20 -38.81
C GLN A 59 10.28 -24.46 -40.08
N GLU A 60 10.86 -23.27 -40.12
CA GLU A 60 11.33 -22.23 -39.20
C GLU A 60 11.84 -21.07 -40.12
N LYS A 61 12.10 -19.88 -39.55
CA LYS A 61 13.14 -18.88 -39.90
C LYS A 61 12.75 -17.49 -40.43
N GLU A 62 13.36 -16.55 -39.72
CA GLU A 62 13.60 -15.13 -39.97
C GLU A 62 14.50 -14.87 -41.18
N GLU A 63 14.37 -13.69 -41.81
CA GLU A 63 15.46 -12.70 -42.00
C GLU A 63 14.85 -11.38 -42.53
N VAL A 64 14.94 -10.27 -41.80
CA VAL A 64 15.91 -9.15 -41.94
C VAL A 64 15.84 -8.39 -43.28
N LEU A 65 15.36 -7.13 -43.26
CA LEU A 65 16.07 -6.00 -43.89
C LEU A 65 15.63 -4.62 -43.34
N LYS A 66 16.64 -3.81 -42.98
CA LYS A 66 16.58 -2.39 -42.59
C LYS A 66 16.44 -1.53 -43.88
N SER A 67 15.90 -0.32 -43.95
CA SER A 67 16.32 0.91 -43.28
C SER A 67 15.69 2.13 -43.98
N SER A 68 15.61 3.27 -43.28
CA SER A 68 15.76 4.67 -43.78
C SER A 68 14.70 5.28 -44.71
N ILE A 69 14.34 6.58 -44.70
CA ILE A 69 14.73 7.80 -43.98
C ILE A 69 13.71 8.92 -44.30
N ARG A 70 13.41 9.76 -43.29
CA ARG A 70 13.03 11.20 -43.26
C ARG A 70 11.89 11.81 -44.11
N ASN A 71 10.89 12.30 -43.38
CA ASN A 71 10.26 13.64 -43.38
C ASN A 71 10.69 14.68 -44.44
N THR A 72 9.71 15.39 -45.03
CA THR A 72 9.44 16.83 -44.74
C THR A 72 8.23 17.44 -45.48
N LYS A 73 7.60 18.42 -44.80
CA LYS A 73 6.96 19.68 -45.27
C LYS A 73 5.45 19.76 -45.60
N ARG A 74 4.79 20.50 -44.68
CA ARG A 74 3.68 21.49 -44.75
C ARG A 74 3.22 22.00 -46.13
N ARG A 75 1.89 22.19 -46.28
CA ARG A 75 1.23 23.49 -46.57
C ARG A 75 -0.30 23.39 -46.43
N ASP A 76 -0.88 24.41 -45.80
CA ASP A 76 -2.32 24.68 -45.70
C ASP A 76 -2.90 25.19 -47.03
N LYS A 77 -4.18 24.91 -47.31
CA LYS A 77 -5.19 25.91 -47.69
C LYS A 77 -6.60 25.30 -47.87
N SER A 78 -7.56 26.20 -47.77
CA SER A 78 -8.99 26.10 -47.49
C SER A 78 -9.91 25.94 -48.72
N SER A 79 -11.13 25.45 -48.41
CA SER A 79 -12.45 25.89 -48.90
C SER A 79 -13.16 25.15 -50.05
N LEU A 80 -14.46 24.96 -49.77
CA LEU A 80 -15.66 25.00 -50.64
C LEU A 80 -16.18 23.73 -51.34
N HIS A 81 -17.51 23.67 -51.28
CA HIS A 81 -18.49 22.61 -51.52
C HIS A 81 -18.61 22.15 -52.98
N SER A 82 -18.95 20.87 -53.19
CA SER A 82 -20.12 20.48 -53.99
C SER A 82 -20.47 19.00 -53.76
N GLU A 83 -21.75 18.75 -53.49
CA GLU A 83 -22.34 17.41 -53.40
C GLU A 83 -22.57 16.84 -54.81
N LYS A 84 -22.24 15.56 -55.00
CA LYS A 84 -22.92 14.69 -55.96
C LYS A 84 -23.23 13.36 -55.28
N ILE A 85 -24.52 13.11 -55.11
CA ILE A 85 -25.10 11.85 -54.64
C ILE A 85 -25.19 10.91 -55.85
N THR A 86 -24.51 9.78 -55.80
CA THR A 86 -24.84 8.61 -56.62
C THR A 86 -24.73 7.34 -55.79
N ALA A 87 -25.79 6.55 -55.85
CA ALA A 87 -26.09 5.40 -55.03
C ALA A 87 -25.12 4.23 -55.27
N GLY A 88 -24.67 3.59 -54.18
CA GLY A 88 -23.87 2.38 -54.24
C GLY A 88 -23.97 1.55 -52.96
N VAL A 89 -24.67 0.42 -53.07
CA VAL A 89 -24.63 -0.82 -52.26
C VAL A 89 -24.81 -0.67 -50.74
N PRO A 90 -25.78 -1.34 -50.08
CA PRO A 90 -25.79 -1.40 -48.63
C PRO A 90 -24.60 -2.23 -48.15
N SER A 91 -23.50 -1.55 -47.80
CA SER A 91 -22.43 -2.16 -47.01
C SER A 91 -23.05 -2.52 -45.66
N CYS A 92 -22.92 -3.78 -45.25
CA CYS A 92 -23.33 -4.23 -43.93
C CYS A 92 -22.59 -3.42 -42.86
N VAL A 93 -23.24 -2.42 -42.28
CA VAL A 93 -22.74 -1.73 -41.10
C VAL A 93 -22.89 -2.70 -39.93
N SER A 94 -21.79 -3.36 -39.57
CA SER A 94 -21.69 -4.06 -38.30
C SER A 94 -21.71 -3.01 -37.18
N GLN A 95 -22.91 -2.64 -36.74
CA GLN A 95 -23.08 -1.86 -35.52
C GLN A 95 -22.71 -2.76 -34.34
N GLY A 96 -21.43 -2.77 -33.98
CA GLY A 96 -20.96 -3.41 -32.77
C GLY A 96 -21.57 -2.70 -31.56
N ILE A 97 -22.50 -3.37 -30.87
CA ILE A 97 -23.00 -2.89 -29.58
C ILE A 97 -21.82 -2.89 -28.59
N GLN A 98 -21.33 -1.70 -28.25
CA GLN A 98 -20.30 -1.53 -27.23
C GLN A 98 -20.94 -1.68 -25.84
N GLY A 99 -20.96 -2.90 -25.30
CA GLY A 99 -21.24 -3.10 -23.89
C GLY A 99 -20.07 -2.63 -23.04
N GLU A 100 -20.22 -1.51 -22.31
CA GLU A 100 -19.24 -1.09 -21.30
C GLU A 100 -19.40 -1.95 -20.03
N LYS A 101 -18.39 -2.75 -19.68
CA LYS A 101 -18.36 -3.46 -18.39
C LYS A 101 -17.37 -2.75 -17.45
N THR A 102 -17.88 -2.15 -16.39
CA THR A 102 -17.04 -1.60 -15.31
C THR A 102 -16.62 -2.72 -14.36
N ILE A 103 -15.32 -2.84 -14.10
CA ILE A 103 -14.72 -3.77 -13.14
C ILE A 103 -14.16 -2.96 -11.98
N LEU A 104 -14.43 -3.39 -10.74
CA LEU A 104 -13.78 -2.84 -9.56
C LEU A 104 -12.54 -3.66 -9.23
N ARG A 105 -11.43 -2.99 -8.92
CA ARG A 105 -10.23 -3.60 -8.35
C ARG A 105 -9.97 -3.06 -6.97
N HIS A 106 -10.02 -3.96 -5.99
CA HIS A 106 -9.69 -3.70 -4.60
C HIS A 106 -8.23 -4.04 -4.35
N ARG A 107 -7.51 -3.16 -3.66
CA ARG A 107 -6.10 -3.34 -3.33
C ARG A 107 -5.80 -2.78 -1.94
N PHE A 108 -5.21 -3.62 -1.10
CA PHE A 108 -4.55 -3.17 0.13
C PHE A 108 -3.05 -3.04 -0.12
N THR A 109 -2.47 -1.89 0.23
CA THR A 109 -1.04 -1.61 0.03
C THR A 109 -0.44 -0.97 1.28
N VAL A 110 0.79 -1.35 1.62
CA VAL A 110 1.62 -0.67 2.62
C VAL A 110 2.96 -0.38 1.99
N SER A 111 3.36 0.89 1.96
CA SER A 111 4.62 1.33 1.36
C SER A 111 5.60 1.75 2.44
N GLN A 112 6.90 1.56 2.19
CA GLN A 112 7.95 2.02 3.09
C GLN A 112 9.28 2.16 2.35
N ASP A 113 10.17 3.03 2.84
CA ASP A 113 11.53 3.16 2.34
C ASP A 113 12.27 1.81 2.44
N LYS A 114 13.09 1.49 1.43
CA LYS A 114 13.87 0.24 1.30
C LYS A 114 14.69 -0.06 2.56
N ARG A 115 15.19 0.95 3.28
CA ARG A 115 15.89 0.78 4.56
C ARG A 115 15.09 0.02 5.60
N SER A 116 13.76 0.19 5.57
CA SER A 116 12.81 -0.46 6.46
C SER A 116 12.02 -1.54 5.72
N GLY A 117 12.42 -1.95 4.51
CA GLY A 117 11.73 -2.95 3.69
C GLY A 117 11.56 -4.32 4.38
N GLY A 118 12.40 -4.61 5.38
CA GLY A 118 12.24 -5.78 6.25
C GLY A 118 10.85 -5.89 6.90
N VAL A 119 10.18 -4.76 7.18
CA VAL A 119 8.81 -4.76 7.73
C VAL A 119 7.78 -5.25 6.74
N LEU A 120 7.96 -4.96 5.45
CA LEU A 120 7.06 -5.39 4.38
C LEU A 120 7.13 -6.91 4.18
N TYR A 121 8.33 -7.48 4.24
CA TYR A 121 8.50 -8.94 4.28
C TYR A 121 7.95 -9.55 5.57
N GLY A 122 8.02 -8.81 6.69
CA GLY A 122 7.35 -9.16 7.93
C GLY A 122 5.82 -9.29 7.76
N LEU A 123 5.18 -8.31 7.11
CA LEU A 123 3.76 -8.35 6.79
C LEU A 123 3.41 -9.54 5.89
N LYS A 124 4.18 -9.78 4.83
CA LYS A 124 3.99 -10.93 3.93
C LYS A 124 4.02 -12.26 4.69
N ARG A 125 5.00 -12.46 5.59
CA ARG A 125 5.07 -13.67 6.43
C ARG A 125 3.91 -13.76 7.41
N LYS A 126 3.51 -12.65 8.01
CA LYS A 126 2.41 -12.60 8.98
C LYS A 126 1.07 -12.99 8.35
N PHE A 127 0.74 -12.36 7.22
CA PHE A 127 -0.52 -12.61 6.52
C PHE A 127 -0.48 -13.86 5.65
N LYS A 128 0.71 -14.42 5.40
CA LYS A 128 0.94 -15.55 4.49
C LYS A 128 0.35 -15.32 3.09
N CYS A 129 0.26 -14.05 2.69
CA CYS A 129 -0.40 -13.62 1.47
C CYS A 129 0.25 -12.33 0.92
N GLY A 130 -0.13 -11.93 -0.28
CA GLY A 130 0.37 -10.70 -0.91
C GLY A 130 1.78 -10.79 -1.51
N THR A 131 2.22 -9.71 -2.11
CA THR A 131 3.52 -9.59 -2.78
C THR A 131 4.28 -8.38 -2.26
N VAL A 132 5.61 -8.47 -2.25
CA VAL A 132 6.50 -7.34 -1.93
C VAL A 132 7.27 -6.99 -3.20
N HIS A 133 7.26 -5.72 -3.60
CA HIS A 133 7.89 -5.24 -4.82
C HIS A 133 8.43 -3.81 -4.66
N LYS A 134 9.27 -3.36 -5.59
CA LYS A 134 9.78 -1.97 -5.62
C LYS A 134 8.65 -1.01 -6.05
N ALA A 135 8.53 0.12 -5.37
CA ALA A 135 7.44 1.08 -5.55
C ALA A 135 7.96 2.48 -5.92
N GLY A 136 8.82 2.56 -6.94
CA GLY A 136 9.46 3.81 -7.38
C GLY A 136 10.55 4.30 -6.42
N GLY A 137 11.56 5.01 -6.94
CA GLY A 137 12.68 5.55 -6.15
C GLY A 137 13.30 4.52 -5.21
N ASN A 138 13.42 4.90 -3.93
CA ASN A 138 13.87 4.03 -2.82
C ASN A 138 12.72 3.36 -2.06
N MET A 139 11.49 3.42 -2.55
CA MET A 139 10.33 2.84 -1.87
C MET A 139 10.10 1.38 -2.27
N MET A 140 9.56 0.63 -1.32
CA MET A 140 9.05 -0.72 -1.51
C MET A 140 7.60 -0.78 -1.06
N ALA A 141 6.82 -1.72 -1.60
CA ALA A 141 5.42 -1.90 -1.23
C ALA A 141 5.10 -3.37 -0.98
N PHE A 142 4.38 -3.63 0.11
CA PHE A 142 3.60 -4.84 0.31
C PHE A 142 2.19 -4.63 -0.24
N GLN A 143 1.69 -5.55 -1.07
CA GLN A 143 0.39 -5.42 -1.74
C GLN A 143 -0.41 -6.71 -1.71
N VAL A 144 -1.71 -6.58 -1.45
CA VAL A 144 -2.70 -7.65 -1.56
C VAL A 144 -3.83 -7.18 -2.48
N SER A 145 -4.07 -7.92 -3.56
CA SER A 145 -5.11 -7.60 -4.56
C SER A 145 -5.98 -8.80 -4.95
N LYS A 146 -5.70 -10.00 -4.45
CA LYS A 146 -6.54 -11.18 -4.69
C LYS A 146 -7.77 -11.10 -3.79
N SER A 147 -8.99 -11.17 -4.36
CA SER A 147 -10.26 -11.03 -3.61
C SER A 147 -10.33 -11.99 -2.43
N LEU A 148 -10.00 -13.27 -2.65
CA LEU A 148 -10.01 -14.28 -1.60
C LEU A 148 -9.10 -13.94 -0.41
N HIS A 149 -7.90 -13.40 -0.68
CA HIS A 149 -6.98 -12.98 0.40
C HIS A 149 -7.49 -11.73 1.13
N LEU A 150 -8.11 -10.80 0.42
CA LEU A 150 -8.70 -9.62 1.03
C LEU A 150 -9.84 -10.03 1.97
N GLU A 151 -10.76 -10.87 1.49
CA GLU A 151 -11.96 -11.32 2.21
C GLU A 151 -11.65 -12.25 3.39
N LYS A 152 -10.72 -13.19 3.22
CA LYS A 152 -10.48 -14.23 4.23
C LYS A 152 -9.35 -13.90 5.20
N ILE A 153 -8.50 -12.92 4.88
CA ILE A 153 -7.29 -12.61 5.69
C ILE A 153 -7.28 -11.15 6.11
N ILE A 154 -7.32 -10.21 5.16
CA ILE A 154 -7.12 -8.78 5.46
C ILE A 154 -8.32 -8.19 6.20
N ILE A 155 -9.53 -8.43 5.70
CA ILE A 155 -10.76 -7.89 6.28
C ILE A 155 -10.97 -8.42 7.71
N PRO A 156 -10.94 -9.74 7.99
CA PRO A 156 -11.10 -10.26 9.34
C PRO A 156 -10.03 -9.75 10.30
N PHE A 157 -8.79 -9.56 9.82
CA PHE A 157 -7.72 -9.02 10.63
C PHE A 157 -8.03 -7.59 11.11
N PHE A 158 -8.42 -6.68 10.21
CA PHE A 158 -8.69 -5.27 10.59
C PHE A 158 -10.08 -5.06 11.20
N GLN A 159 -10.99 -6.03 11.10
CA GLN A 159 -12.19 -6.09 11.94
C GLN A 159 -11.85 -6.42 13.39
N LYS A 160 -10.90 -7.36 13.62
CA LYS A 160 -10.44 -7.73 14.97
C LYS A 160 -9.49 -6.70 15.59
N TYR A 161 -8.55 -6.19 14.80
CA TYR A 161 -7.56 -5.19 15.22
C TYR A 161 -7.87 -3.87 14.53
N THR A 162 -8.89 -3.19 15.04
CA THR A 162 -9.47 -1.99 14.43
C THR A 162 -8.44 -0.87 14.25
N LEU A 163 -8.61 -0.15 13.14
CA LEU A 163 -7.83 1.05 12.81
C LEU A 163 -8.45 2.26 13.52
N LYS A 164 -7.59 3.13 14.04
CA LYS A 164 -7.99 4.21 14.95
C LYS A 164 -7.97 5.59 14.31
N THR A 165 -7.38 5.72 13.12
CA THR A 165 -7.36 6.98 12.37
C THR A 165 -8.51 7.04 11.35
N THR A 166 -8.55 8.09 10.52
CA THR A 166 -9.48 8.16 9.38
C THR A 166 -9.30 7.00 8.39
N LYS A 167 -8.23 6.22 8.52
CA LYS A 167 -8.02 4.98 7.79
C LYS A 167 -9.00 3.88 8.15
N GLY A 168 -9.54 3.88 9.37
CA GLY A 168 -10.64 2.98 9.74
C GLY A 168 -11.88 3.20 8.89
N GLU A 169 -12.19 4.47 8.57
CA GLU A 169 -13.27 4.82 7.67
C GLU A 169 -12.96 4.40 6.22
N SER A 170 -11.72 4.61 5.77
CA SER A 170 -11.28 4.11 4.46
C SER A 170 -11.40 2.59 4.34
N PHE A 171 -11.07 1.86 5.41
CA PHE A 171 -11.24 0.42 5.49
C PHE A 171 -12.71 0.01 5.45
N ARG A 172 -13.60 0.72 6.17
CA ARG A 172 -15.05 0.47 6.13
C ARG A 172 -15.61 0.59 4.71
N LEU A 173 -15.33 1.70 4.03
CA LEU A 173 -15.75 1.92 2.64
C LEU A 173 -15.20 0.86 1.68
N PHE A 174 -13.98 0.39 1.94
CA PHE A 174 -13.35 -0.70 1.20
C PHE A 174 -14.12 -2.02 1.36
N VAL A 175 -14.50 -2.39 2.58
CA VAL A 175 -15.29 -3.61 2.86
C VAL A 175 -16.66 -3.52 2.20
N GLU A 176 -17.39 -2.41 2.38
CA GLU A 176 -18.71 -2.22 1.77
C GLU A 176 -18.67 -2.31 0.25
N SER A 177 -17.62 -1.76 -0.36
CA SER A 177 -17.42 -1.85 -1.80
C SER A 177 -17.18 -3.29 -2.27
N MET A 178 -16.43 -4.09 -1.52
CA MET A 178 -16.21 -5.51 -1.83
C MET A 178 -17.51 -6.32 -1.73
N GLU A 179 -18.29 -6.12 -0.67
CA GLU A 179 -19.57 -6.79 -0.47
C GLU A 179 -20.57 -6.49 -1.58
N LYS A 180 -20.72 -5.20 -1.94
CA LYS A 180 -21.57 -4.78 -3.07
C LYS A 180 -21.13 -5.40 -4.39
N TYR A 181 -19.81 -5.46 -4.63
CA TYR A 181 -19.27 -6.03 -5.87
C TYR A 181 -19.53 -7.54 -5.99
N ASN A 182 -19.38 -8.29 -4.90
CA ASN A 182 -19.61 -9.73 -4.89
C ASN A 182 -21.09 -10.08 -5.11
N LYS A 183 -22.03 -9.35 -4.51
CA LYS A 183 -23.49 -9.51 -4.73
C LYS A 183 -23.90 -9.30 -6.19
N VAL A 184 -23.26 -8.37 -6.90
CA VAL A 184 -23.57 -8.10 -8.32
C VAL A 184 -23.02 -9.20 -9.23
N GLN A 185 -21.89 -9.81 -8.88
CA GLN A 185 -21.34 -10.90 -9.69
C GLN A 185 -22.12 -12.22 -9.56
N THR A 186 -22.68 -12.52 -8.39
CA THR A 186 -23.50 -13.73 -8.19
C THR A 186 -24.82 -13.65 -8.97
N ARG A 187 -25.48 -12.48 -9.00
CA ARG A 187 -26.69 -12.24 -9.82
C ARG A 187 -26.50 -12.42 -11.33
N SER A 188 -25.27 -12.40 -11.83
CA SER A 188 -24.97 -12.61 -13.25
C SER A 188 -24.65 -14.07 -13.59
N ARG A 189 -24.69 -15.00 -12.61
CA ARG A 189 -24.23 -16.38 -12.79
C ARG A 189 -25.19 -17.51 -12.38
N ASP A 190 -26.32 -17.23 -11.72
CA ASP A 190 -27.26 -18.27 -11.31
C ASP A 190 -28.53 -18.16 -12.17
N SER A 191 -28.79 -19.09 -13.10
CA SER A 191 -29.40 -20.40 -12.87
C SER A 191 -28.63 -21.37 -11.95
N ILE A 192 -29.36 -21.89 -10.94
CA ILE A 192 -29.12 -23.05 -10.07
C ILE A 192 -28.72 -22.74 -8.60
N SER A 193 -29.79 -22.73 -7.79
CA SER A 193 -30.04 -23.23 -6.43
C SER A 193 -28.95 -23.33 -5.34
N ASN A 194 -29.40 -22.89 -4.16
CA ASN A 194 -29.02 -23.30 -2.79
C ASN A 194 -27.65 -22.86 -2.29
N VAL A 195 -27.57 -21.60 -1.84
CA VAL A 195 -26.65 -21.22 -0.77
C VAL A 195 -27.47 -20.62 0.36
N THR A 196 -27.37 -21.28 1.51
CA THR A 196 -27.98 -20.93 2.80
C THR A 196 -27.82 -19.43 3.06
N LEU A 197 -28.94 -18.71 3.00
CA LEU A 197 -29.03 -17.33 3.44
C LEU A 197 -28.67 -17.31 4.92
N LEU A 198 -27.49 -16.80 5.26
CA LEU A 198 -27.27 -16.27 6.60
C LEU A 198 -28.30 -15.15 6.77
N SER A 199 -29.30 -15.41 7.61
CA SER A 199 -30.47 -14.56 7.82
C SER A 199 -30.04 -13.14 8.12
N GLU A 200 -30.70 -12.18 7.47
CA GLU A 200 -30.47 -10.73 7.60
C GLU A 200 -30.45 -10.24 9.07
N GLU A 201 -31.02 -11.01 9.99
CA GLU A 201 -30.97 -10.79 11.44
C GLU A 201 -29.56 -10.78 12.05
N GLU A 202 -28.60 -11.56 11.54
CA GLU A 202 -27.23 -11.58 12.10
C GLU A 202 -26.43 -10.33 11.69
N VAL A 203 -26.68 -9.80 10.48
CA VAL A 203 -26.06 -8.57 9.99
C VAL A 203 -26.64 -7.36 10.75
N LEU A 204 -27.93 -7.38 11.05
CA LEU A 204 -28.59 -6.30 11.79
C LEU A 204 -28.16 -6.26 13.26
N LYS A 205 -27.99 -7.41 13.92
CA LYS A 205 -27.42 -7.49 15.28
C LYS A 205 -26.00 -6.92 15.37
N SER A 206 -25.18 -7.08 14.33
CA SER A 206 -23.83 -6.50 14.28
C SER A 206 -23.81 -4.97 14.12
N SER A 207 -24.92 -4.39 13.67
CA SER A 207 -25.07 -2.95 13.41
C SER A 207 -25.61 -2.20 14.63
N ILE A 208 -26.45 -2.84 15.44
CA ILE A 208 -27.06 -2.26 16.65
C ILE A 208 -26.11 -2.27 17.86
N LEU A 209 -25.08 -3.13 17.87
CA LEU A 209 -24.05 -3.17 18.94
C LEU A 209 -22.91 -2.14 18.76
N LYS A 210 -22.95 -1.28 17.74
CA LYS A 210 -21.85 -0.33 17.42
C LYS A 210 -22.01 1.08 18.00
N GLU A 211 -22.96 1.29 18.90
CA GLU A 211 -23.03 2.51 19.70
C GLU A 211 -22.90 2.19 21.19
N LYS A 212 -21.69 1.80 21.63
CA LYS A 212 -21.18 2.15 22.96
C LYS A 212 -19.72 1.73 23.12
N GLU A 213 -19.02 2.57 23.89
CA GLU A 213 -17.60 2.50 24.28
C GLU A 213 -16.58 3.05 23.27
N LYS A 214 -16.69 4.35 23.00
CA LYS A 214 -15.57 5.17 22.55
C LYS A 214 -14.58 5.39 23.71
N SER A 215 -13.96 4.32 24.20
CA SER A 215 -12.75 4.39 25.00
C SER A 215 -11.58 4.07 24.09
N SER A 216 -10.75 5.06 23.75
CA SER A 216 -9.55 4.80 22.96
C SER A 216 -8.48 4.16 23.83
N CYS A 217 -8.54 2.83 23.98
CA CYS A 217 -7.47 2.07 24.60
C CYS A 217 -6.33 1.89 23.58
N PHE A 218 -5.46 2.91 23.45
CA PHE A 218 -4.18 2.71 22.77
C PHE A 218 -3.35 1.70 23.55
N SER A 219 -2.69 0.78 22.83
CA SER A 219 -1.68 -0.10 23.41
C SER A 219 -0.30 0.41 23.04
N ASP A 220 0.70 0.05 23.84
CA ASP A 220 2.09 0.43 23.57
C ASP A 220 2.58 -0.17 22.23
N ASN A 221 2.14 -1.37 21.86
CA ASN A 221 2.43 -1.97 20.56
C ASN A 221 1.81 -1.18 19.40
N TRP A 222 0.54 -0.76 19.52
CA TRP A 222 -0.10 0.10 18.52
C TRP A 222 0.64 1.43 18.39
N LEU A 223 0.98 2.07 19.51
CA LEU A 223 1.74 3.32 19.52
C LEU A 223 3.07 3.17 18.79
N CYS A 224 3.79 2.07 19.03
CA CYS A 224 5.06 1.80 18.36
C CYS A 224 4.90 1.62 16.86
N GLY A 225 3.87 0.90 16.41
CA GLY A 225 3.54 0.78 14.99
C GLY A 225 3.23 2.14 14.37
N PHE A 226 2.45 2.94 15.07
CA PHE A 226 2.07 4.26 14.62
C PHE A 226 3.27 5.22 14.54
N ILE A 227 4.17 5.23 15.54
CA ILE A 227 5.43 5.99 15.51
C ILE A 227 6.36 5.48 14.42
N ASP A 228 6.42 4.16 14.19
CA ASP A 228 7.20 3.58 13.10
C ASP A 228 6.73 4.07 11.73
N ALA A 229 5.45 4.42 11.59
CA ALA A 229 4.89 5.04 10.40
C ALA A 229 5.13 6.57 10.39
N THR A 230 4.52 7.30 11.33
CA THR A 230 4.34 8.76 11.27
C THR A 230 5.30 9.56 12.19
N GLY A 231 5.95 8.89 13.13
CA GLY A 231 6.76 9.53 14.16
C GLY A 231 8.11 10.04 13.63
N CYS A 232 8.59 11.15 14.21
CA CYS A 232 9.88 11.73 13.90
C CYS A 232 10.65 12.04 15.19
N PHE A 233 11.83 11.42 15.34
CA PHE A 233 12.81 11.79 16.35
C PHE A 233 13.74 12.85 15.78
N SER A 234 13.79 14.02 16.41
CA SER A 234 14.61 15.14 15.95
C SER A 234 15.38 15.78 17.10
N VAL A 235 16.56 16.30 16.81
CA VAL A 235 17.35 17.07 17.78
C VAL A 235 17.89 18.30 17.05
N SER A 236 17.45 19.49 17.46
CA SER A 236 18.02 20.75 17.01
C SER A 236 19.04 21.29 18.01
N LEU A 237 19.92 22.18 17.58
CA LEU A 237 20.85 22.91 18.44
C LEU A 237 20.49 24.40 18.34
N VAL A 238 20.25 25.06 19.46
CA VAL A 238 19.97 26.50 19.52
C VAL A 238 21.00 27.12 20.44
N LYS A 239 21.93 27.92 19.89
CA LYS A 239 23.10 28.44 20.64
C LYS A 239 23.82 27.30 21.37
N ASP A 240 24.15 26.25 20.62
CA ASP A 240 24.72 24.97 21.11
C ASP A 240 23.88 24.17 22.12
N TYR A 241 22.73 24.68 22.56
CA TYR A 241 21.85 23.94 23.46
C TYR A 241 21.01 22.91 22.69
N PRO A 242 21.09 21.61 23.05
CA PRO A 242 20.34 20.57 22.36
C PRO A 242 18.86 20.53 22.75
N ARG A 243 18.00 20.49 21.74
CA ARG A 243 16.54 20.44 21.89
C ARG A 243 15.99 19.17 21.24
N PRO A 244 15.93 18.05 21.99
CA PRO A 244 15.34 16.80 21.50
C PRO A 244 13.81 16.91 21.45
N GLN A 245 13.21 16.39 20.38
CA GLN A 245 11.75 16.39 20.19
C GLN A 245 11.30 15.11 19.50
N LEU A 246 10.22 14.51 20.02
CA LEU A 246 9.39 13.55 19.28
C LEU A 246 8.21 14.31 18.67
N LEU A 247 8.00 14.15 17.37
CA LEU A 247 6.90 14.75 16.63
C LEU A 247 6.04 13.63 16.02
N ILE A 248 4.72 13.72 16.19
CA ILE A 248 3.74 12.88 15.50
C ILE A 248 2.82 13.84 14.74
N GLY A 249 2.94 13.87 13.42
CA GLY A 249 2.19 14.80 12.56
C GLY A 249 1.12 14.09 11.74
N LEU A 250 -0.06 14.69 11.67
CA LEU A 250 -1.18 14.25 10.84
C LEU A 250 -1.83 15.43 10.12
N GLN A 251 -2.66 15.13 9.13
CA GLN A 251 -3.45 16.16 8.45
C GLN A 251 -4.56 16.70 9.36
N SER A 252 -5.06 17.90 9.04
CA SER A 252 -5.94 18.70 9.91
C SER A 252 -7.22 17.98 10.35
N LYS A 253 -7.74 17.06 9.53
CA LYS A 253 -8.96 16.28 9.79
C LYS A 253 -8.82 15.24 10.92
N GLU A 254 -7.62 15.07 11.47
CA GLU A 254 -7.30 14.02 12.45
C GLU A 254 -6.85 14.61 13.80
N LYS A 255 -7.20 15.86 14.08
CA LYS A 255 -6.80 16.56 15.30
C LYS A 255 -7.32 15.85 16.56
N GLU A 256 -8.55 15.34 16.52
CA GLU A 256 -9.17 14.62 17.64
C GLU A 256 -8.35 13.40 18.05
N MET A 257 -7.79 12.66 17.08
CA MET A 257 -6.93 11.51 17.38
C MET A 257 -5.66 11.95 18.11
N LEU A 258 -5.03 13.05 17.69
CA LEU A 258 -3.85 13.57 18.41
C LEU A 258 -4.19 14.04 19.83
N VAL A 259 -5.42 14.53 20.08
CA VAL A 259 -5.92 14.85 21.43
C VAL A 259 -6.04 13.58 22.27
N GLU A 260 -6.62 12.52 21.73
CA GLU A 260 -6.72 11.23 22.43
C GLU A 260 -5.33 10.63 22.69
N LEU A 261 -4.43 10.72 21.72
CA LEU A 261 -3.06 10.27 21.86
C LEU A 261 -2.29 11.06 22.93
N GLN A 262 -2.50 12.38 22.99
CA GLN A 262 -1.95 13.23 24.06
C GLN A 262 -2.44 12.78 25.44
N LYS A 263 -3.75 12.50 25.60
CA LYS A 263 -4.32 11.97 26.85
C LYS A 263 -3.71 10.63 27.23
N PHE A 264 -3.53 9.73 26.27
CA PHE A 264 -2.90 8.43 26.49
C PHE A 264 -1.42 8.52 26.88
N LEU A 265 -0.68 9.43 26.25
CA LEU A 265 0.72 9.68 26.56
C LEU A 265 0.90 10.48 27.86
N LYS A 266 -0.14 11.19 28.32
CA LYS A 266 -0.10 12.09 29.49
C LYS A 266 0.92 13.23 29.36
N CYS A 267 1.37 13.52 28.15
CA CYS A 267 2.37 14.55 27.86
C CYS A 267 2.28 15.03 26.41
N GLY A 268 3.04 16.08 26.11
CA GLY A 268 3.13 16.66 24.79
C GLY A 268 2.18 17.84 24.58
N THR A 269 2.42 18.58 23.52
CA THR A 269 1.70 19.80 23.15
C THR A 269 1.21 19.67 21.71
N LEU A 270 -0.07 19.99 21.50
CA LEU A 270 -0.63 20.06 20.16
C LEU A 270 -0.30 21.40 19.50
N ARG A 271 0.14 21.34 18.26
CA ARG A 271 0.47 22.51 17.43
C ARG A 271 -0.15 22.34 16.05
N THR A 272 -0.64 23.43 15.48
CA THR A 272 -1.12 23.45 14.10
C THR A 272 -0.10 24.20 13.25
N ARG A 273 0.33 23.59 12.14
CA ARG A 273 1.18 24.22 11.14
C ARG A 273 0.35 25.10 10.20
N LYS A 274 1.05 26.00 9.50
CA LYS A 274 0.44 26.88 8.49
C LYS A 274 -0.22 26.13 7.32
N ASP A 275 0.27 24.93 7.02
CA ASP A 275 -0.29 24.03 5.99
C ASP A 275 -1.51 23.22 6.49
N GLY A 276 -1.99 23.49 7.70
CA GLY A 276 -3.12 22.81 8.33
C GLY A 276 -2.75 21.52 9.08
N ALA A 277 -1.54 20.98 8.91
CA ALA A 277 -1.15 19.77 9.61
C ALA A 277 -1.13 19.97 11.13
N SER A 278 -1.72 19.04 11.88
CA SER A 278 -1.66 19.02 13.33
C SER A 278 -0.50 18.15 13.80
N ILE A 279 0.23 18.60 14.80
CA ILE A 279 1.39 17.90 15.37
C ILE A 279 1.21 17.75 16.86
N LEU A 280 1.35 16.53 17.35
CA LEU A 280 1.65 16.26 18.75
C LEU A 280 3.17 16.27 18.95
N GLN A 281 3.66 17.24 19.73
CA GLN A 281 5.09 17.41 20.01
C GLN A 281 5.38 17.09 21.48
N VAL A 282 6.38 16.25 21.74
CA VAL A 282 6.95 16.03 23.06
C VAL A 282 8.39 16.54 23.06
N ALA A 283 8.63 17.67 23.73
CA ALA A 283 9.94 18.34 23.77
C ALA A 283 10.59 18.33 25.17
N SER A 284 9.83 18.06 26.23
CA SER A 284 10.36 17.94 27.58
C SER A 284 11.20 16.67 27.69
N SER A 285 12.48 16.81 28.05
CA SER A 285 13.37 15.65 28.26
C SER A 285 12.88 14.77 29.41
N ARG A 286 12.27 15.37 30.43
CA ARG A 286 11.65 14.65 31.56
C ARG A 286 10.43 13.84 31.11
N ASP A 287 9.57 14.41 30.26
CA ASP A 287 8.39 13.71 29.75
C ASP A 287 8.78 12.58 28.79
N LEU A 288 9.81 12.80 27.97
CA LEU A 288 10.37 11.76 27.10
C LEU A 288 10.84 10.56 27.94
N GLU A 289 11.58 10.80 29.02
CA GLU A 289 12.05 9.74 29.92
C GLU A 289 10.92 9.06 30.70
N ARG A 290 10.00 9.84 31.27
CA ARG A 290 8.97 9.34 32.18
C ARG A 290 7.80 8.67 31.46
N TYR A 291 7.36 9.20 30.32
CA TYR A 291 6.11 8.79 29.67
C TYR A 291 6.33 8.13 28.32
N ILE A 292 7.29 8.60 27.52
CA ILE A 292 7.48 8.08 26.16
C ILE A 292 8.35 6.82 26.15
N PHE A 293 9.55 6.86 26.73
CA PHE A 293 10.49 5.74 26.65
C PHE A 293 9.97 4.42 27.22
N PRO A 294 9.23 4.40 28.35
CA PRO A 294 8.64 3.18 28.87
C PRO A 294 7.62 2.55 27.91
N LYS A 295 6.93 3.35 27.08
CA LYS A 295 5.96 2.87 26.09
C LYS A 295 6.60 2.35 24.81
N LEU A 296 7.88 2.66 24.58
CA LEU A 296 8.64 2.19 23.40
C LEU A 296 9.52 0.97 23.71
N GLN A 297 9.47 0.45 24.93
CA GLN A 297 10.29 -0.66 25.41
C GLN A 297 9.45 -1.65 26.21
N ARG A 298 9.81 -2.94 26.15
CA ARG A 298 9.24 -3.96 27.06
C ARG A 298 9.88 -3.87 28.44
N LYS A 299 9.21 -4.45 29.44
CA LYS A 299 9.85 -4.83 30.71
C LYS A 299 11.04 -5.75 30.36
N GLY A 300 12.27 -5.27 30.60
CA GLY A 300 13.51 -5.90 30.12
C GLY A 300 14.30 -5.09 29.07
N GLY A 301 13.80 -3.92 28.64
CA GLY A 301 14.55 -2.96 27.82
C GLY A 301 14.54 -3.21 26.31
N ALA A 302 13.86 -4.26 25.84
CA ALA A 302 13.74 -4.54 24.40
C ALA A 302 12.88 -3.47 23.70
N VAL A 303 13.46 -2.77 22.73
CA VAL A 303 12.78 -1.72 21.94
C VAL A 303 11.71 -2.34 21.02
N LEU A 304 10.51 -1.76 21.04
CA LEU A 304 9.33 -2.25 20.31
C LEU A 304 9.25 -1.76 18.85
N LEU A 305 9.93 -0.67 18.50
CA LEU A 305 10.03 -0.17 17.13
C LEU A 305 10.70 -1.20 16.21
N GLN A 306 10.11 -1.43 15.04
CA GLN A 306 10.49 -2.47 14.08
C GLN A 306 11.15 -1.90 12.80
N THR A 307 11.03 -0.60 12.55
CA THR A 307 11.67 0.05 11.38
C THR A 307 13.09 0.53 11.71
N SER A 308 13.76 1.13 10.71
CA SER A 308 15.03 1.84 10.91
C SER A 308 14.92 2.95 11.99
N LYS A 309 13.72 3.47 12.28
CA LYS A 309 13.49 4.43 13.38
C LYS A 309 13.88 3.86 14.75
N ARG A 310 13.98 2.54 14.93
CA ARG A 310 14.55 1.91 16.13
C ARG A 310 15.98 2.39 16.40
N ILE A 311 16.79 2.53 15.35
CA ILE A 311 18.18 2.99 15.44
C ILE A 311 18.21 4.47 15.83
N SER A 312 17.37 5.29 15.18
CA SER A 312 17.21 6.71 15.50
C SER A 312 16.76 6.90 16.95
N TYR A 313 15.78 6.13 17.41
CA TYR A 313 15.30 6.13 18.79
C TYR A 313 16.40 5.82 19.80
N GLN A 314 17.25 4.81 19.54
CA GLN A 314 18.35 4.48 20.45
C GLN A 314 19.35 5.63 20.59
N LYS A 315 19.73 6.27 19.47
CA LYS A 315 20.61 7.46 19.48
C LYS A 315 19.92 8.63 20.18
N PHE A 316 18.64 8.86 19.89
CA PHE A 316 17.82 9.89 20.52
C PHE A 316 17.75 9.72 22.05
N ARG A 317 17.52 8.50 22.54
CA ARG A 317 17.50 8.19 23.98
C ARG A 317 18.84 8.48 24.65
N LYS A 318 19.96 8.18 24.00
CA LYS A 318 21.30 8.52 24.50
C LYS A 318 21.50 10.04 24.63
N ILE A 319 21.05 10.82 23.64
CA ILE A 319 21.08 12.29 23.69
C ILE A 319 20.25 12.80 24.87
N VAL A 320 19.00 12.34 25.01
CA VAL A 320 18.11 12.75 26.11
C VAL A 320 18.74 12.44 27.47
N ARG A 321 19.36 11.27 27.62
CA ARG A 321 20.08 10.90 28.84
C ARG A 321 21.22 11.86 29.18
N LEU A 322 22.05 12.25 28.20
CA LEU A 322 23.11 13.26 28.41
C LEU A 322 22.55 14.63 28.84
N ILE A 323 21.34 14.96 28.41
CA ILE A 323 20.67 16.20 28.81
C ILE A 323 20.20 16.12 30.26
N ILE A 324 19.55 15.02 30.64
CA ILE A 324 19.03 14.78 31.99
C ILE A 324 20.16 14.71 33.01
N GLU A 325 21.28 14.08 32.67
CA GLU A 325 22.51 14.04 33.48
C GLU A 325 23.29 15.37 33.47
N LYS A 326 22.77 16.44 32.86
CA LYS A 326 23.41 17.76 32.70
C LYS A 326 24.78 17.76 31.98
N LYS A 327 25.18 16.63 31.38
CA LYS A 327 26.46 16.48 30.67
C LYS A 327 26.55 17.28 29.38
N HIS A 328 25.43 17.71 28.82
CA HIS A 328 25.39 18.58 27.63
C HIS A 328 26.05 19.96 27.82
N HIS A 329 26.33 20.38 29.06
CA HIS A 329 27.13 21.58 29.36
C HIS A 329 28.64 21.37 29.24
N THR A 330 29.09 20.10 29.21
CA THR A 330 30.51 19.77 29.02
C THR A 330 30.85 19.72 27.53
N ILE A 331 32.09 20.06 27.18
CA ILE A 331 32.60 19.97 25.79
C ILE A 331 32.43 18.53 25.27
N GLU A 332 32.91 17.55 26.05
CA GLU A 332 32.81 16.11 25.71
C GLU A 332 31.36 15.65 25.50
N GLY A 333 30.44 16.06 26.39
CA GLY A 333 29.03 15.73 26.28
C GLY A 333 28.37 16.36 25.06
N LEU A 334 28.68 17.62 24.76
CA LEU A 334 28.17 18.33 23.59
C LEU A 334 28.69 17.73 22.28
N GLU A 335 29.96 17.36 22.21
CA GLU A 335 30.55 16.65 21.06
C GLU A 335 29.89 15.30 20.81
N LYS A 336 29.65 14.52 21.87
CA LYS A 336 28.88 13.26 21.78
C LYS A 336 27.49 13.50 21.21
N ILE A 337 26.79 14.55 21.66
CA ILE A 337 25.47 14.91 21.14
C ILE A 337 25.54 15.30 19.66
N LYS A 338 26.52 16.13 19.27
CA LYS A 338 26.76 16.50 17.86
C LYS A 338 26.98 15.25 17.00
N LYS A 339 27.79 14.29 17.45
CA LYS A 339 28.03 13.01 16.75
C LYS A 339 26.78 12.13 16.64
N TYR A 340 25.97 12.03 17.70
CA TYR A 340 24.71 11.30 17.62
C TYR A 340 23.71 11.99 16.68
N LYS A 341 23.62 13.32 16.71
CA LYS A 341 22.75 14.11 15.84
C LYS A 341 23.10 13.93 14.36
N THR A 342 24.38 13.96 13.98
CA THR A 342 24.79 13.82 12.56
C THR A 342 24.40 12.48 11.96
N THR A 343 24.33 11.43 12.79
CA THR A 343 23.99 10.08 12.34
C THR A 343 22.57 9.65 12.72
N LEU A 344 21.75 10.52 13.32
CA LEU A 344 20.44 10.18 13.90
C LEU A 344 19.49 9.54 12.88
N ASN A 345 19.37 10.15 11.71
CA ASN A 345 18.44 9.75 10.64
C ASN A 345 19.19 9.32 9.36
N LYS A 346 20.51 9.09 9.46
CA LYS A 346 21.32 8.59 8.34
C LYS A 346 21.33 7.08 8.31
N GLU A 347 21.50 6.52 7.12
CA GLU A 347 21.74 5.08 6.98
C GLU A 347 23.04 4.75 7.72
N ASN A 348 23.01 3.69 8.54
CA ASN A 348 24.25 3.06 8.94
C ASN A 348 24.76 2.35 7.67
N ASN A 349 25.52 3.06 6.83
CA ASN A 349 26.42 2.38 5.90
C ASN A 349 27.36 1.59 6.80
N ARG A 350 27.11 0.29 6.87
CA ARG A 350 27.98 -0.66 7.53
C ARG A 350 29.34 -0.49 6.83
N LEU A 351 30.28 0.13 7.55
CA LEU A 351 31.70 0.31 7.25
C LEU A 351 32.02 0.46 5.75
N SER A 352 32.36 1.67 5.33
CA SER A 352 33.31 1.80 4.22
C SER A 352 34.50 0.91 4.58
N ILE A 353 34.60 -0.23 3.91
CA ILE A 353 35.81 -1.05 3.88
C ILE A 353 36.90 -0.06 3.47
N THR A 354 37.76 0.29 4.41
CA THR A 354 39.05 0.87 4.11
C THR A 354 39.76 -0.15 3.23
N LYS A 355 39.72 0.08 1.91
CA LYS A 355 40.62 -0.57 0.97
C LYS A 355 42.01 0.04 1.20
N THR A 356 42.72 -0.53 2.15
CA THR A 356 44.17 -0.52 2.45
C THR A 356 44.22 -0.82 3.95
N GLU A 357 44.78 -1.91 4.43
CA GLU A 357 45.98 -2.61 4.00
C GLU A 357 45.79 -4.14 4.01
N LYS A 358 46.64 -4.81 3.21
CA LYS A 358 46.82 -6.25 3.16
C LYS A 358 47.22 -6.80 4.53
N GLY A 359 46.92 -8.07 4.76
CA GLY A 359 47.75 -8.90 5.63
C GLY A 359 46.96 -9.63 6.69
N ASP A 360 46.86 -10.93 6.43
CA ASP A 360 46.92 -11.98 7.44
C ASP A 360 45.62 -12.54 8.03
N ALA A 361 45.60 -13.86 7.89
CA ALA A 361 44.61 -14.83 8.30
C ALA A 361 44.14 -14.67 9.75
N TYR A 362 42.94 -15.17 10.06
CA TYR A 362 42.83 -16.35 10.93
C TYR A 362 41.40 -16.91 10.96
N ASN A 363 41.37 -18.21 11.22
CA ASN A 363 40.29 -19.19 11.22
C ASN A 363 39.21 -19.02 12.30
N ASP A 364 38.09 -19.72 12.06
CA ASP A 364 37.25 -20.50 13.00
C ASP A 364 36.83 -19.90 14.36
N ILE A 365 35.51 -19.72 14.50
CA ILE A 365 34.55 -20.34 15.47
C ILE A 365 33.26 -19.50 15.51
#